data_AF-A0A2L2WN46-F1
#
_entry.id   AF-A0A2L2WN46-F1
#
_cell.length_a   1.000
_cell.length_b   1.000
_cell.length_c   1.000
_cell.angle_alpha   90.00
_cell.angle_beta   90.00
_cell.angle_gamma   90.00
#
_symmetry.space_group_name_H-M   'P 1'
#
loop_
_entity.id
_entity.type
_entity.pdbx_description
1 polymer ?
#
loop_
_entity_poly.entity_id
_entity_poly.type
_entity_poly.pdbx_seq_one_letter_code
_entity_poly.pdbx_strand_id
1 'polypeptide(L)'
;MFKTKVLIMKYLKLILALMLLLCLTKMPYSYYELIRFVSVVVFSIMAYNYYKEEKENLAITFSALAILFQPFIKIALGRTIWNVVDVLVAIFITVLYFMEKDKKETI
;
A
#
# COMPACT_ATOMS: atom_id res chain seq x y z
N MET A 1 -23.02 -5.52 -4.35
CA MET A 1 -21.66 -6.09 -4.56
C MET A 1 -20.61 -5.02 -4.93
N PHE A 2 -20.88 -4.11 -5.88
CA PHE A 2 -19.94 -3.04 -6.29
C PHE A 2 -19.59 -2.04 -5.16
N LYS A 3 -20.59 -1.61 -4.37
CA LYS A 3 -20.42 -0.66 -3.25
C LYS A 3 -19.53 -1.22 -2.13
N THR A 4 -19.60 -2.52 -1.87
CA THR A 4 -18.79 -3.22 -0.84
C THR A 4 -17.31 -3.24 -1.22
N LYS A 5 -16.98 -3.52 -2.49
CA LYS A 5 -15.59 -3.43 -2.98
C LYS A 5 -15.00 -2.04 -2.82
N VAL A 6 -15.80 -1.00 -3.10
CA VAL A 6 -15.38 0.40 -2.96
C VAL A 6 -15.10 0.77 -1.51
N LEU A 7 -15.97 0.36 -0.58
CA LEU A 7 -15.76 0.59 0.85
C LEU A 7 -14.51 -0.13 1.36
N ILE A 8 -14.32 -1.41 0.97
CA ILE A 8 -13.15 -2.21 1.34
C ILE A 8 -11.84 -1.54 0.86
N MET A 9 -11.77 -1.08 -0.39
CA MET A 9 -10.60 -0.36 -0.92
C MET A 9 -10.32 0.94 -0.15
N LYS A 10 -11.37 1.63 0.29
CA LYS A 10 -11.28 2.85 1.10
C LYS A 10 -10.64 2.56 2.46
N TYR A 11 -11.14 1.54 3.16
CA TYR A 11 -10.60 1.14 4.46
C TYR A 11 -9.19 0.58 4.36
N LEU A 12 -8.87 -0.21 3.32
CA LEU A 12 -7.52 -0.75 3.10
C LEU A 12 -6.49 0.36 2.92
N LYS A 13 -6.78 1.39 2.12
CA LYS A 13 -5.87 2.54 1.95
C LYS A 13 -5.66 3.31 3.25
N LEU A 14 -6.71 3.48 4.04
CA LEU A 14 -6.67 4.20 5.30
C LEU A 14 -5.89 3.43 6.38
N ILE A 15 -6.10 2.10 6.46
CA ILE A 15 -5.34 1.19 7.33
C ILE A 15 -3.87 1.20 6.91
N LEU A 16 -3.58 1.09 5.62
CA LEU A 16 -2.21 1.07 5.10
C LEU A 16 -1.47 2.39 5.38
N ALA A 17 -2.13 3.54 5.23
CA ALA A 17 -1.57 4.85 5.57
C ALA A 17 -1.28 4.98 7.07
N LEU A 18 -2.20 4.56 7.94
CA LEU A 18 -2.00 4.55 9.40
C LEU A 18 -0.84 3.63 9.80
N MET A 19 -0.73 2.48 9.13
CA MET A 19 0.30 1.47 9.40
C MET A 19 1.70 1.95 8.96
N LEU A 20 1.81 2.64 7.82
CA LEU A 20 3.04 3.28 7.37
C LEU A 20 3.47 4.46 8.27
N LEU A 21 2.51 5.23 8.80
CA LEU A 21 2.80 6.29 9.78
C LEU A 21 3.24 5.74 11.14
N LEU A 22 2.67 4.61 11.59
CA LEU A 22 3.11 3.91 12.80
C LEU A 22 4.57 3.42 12.67
N CYS A 23 5.00 3.05 11.46
CA CYS A 23 6.38 2.66 11.15
C CYS A 23 7.43 3.76 11.43
N LEU A 24 7.00 5.03 11.50
CA LEU A 24 7.88 6.16 11.81
C LEU A 24 8.34 6.19 13.28
N THR A 25 7.60 5.50 14.17
CA THR A 25 7.98 5.33 15.58
C THR A 25 9.08 4.28 15.71
N LYS A 26 10.03 4.44 16.66
CA LYS A 26 11.09 3.45 16.91
C LYS A 26 10.50 2.20 17.57
N MET A 27 9.84 1.36 16.79
CA MET A 27 9.32 0.06 17.25
C MET A 27 10.39 -1.05 17.10
N PRO A 28 10.20 -2.21 17.77
CA PRO A 28 11.12 -3.34 17.66
C PRO A 28 11.12 -3.89 16.23
N TYR A 29 12.25 -4.45 15.80
CA TYR A 29 12.47 -4.93 14.43
C TYR A 29 11.37 -5.90 13.94
N SER A 30 10.91 -6.79 14.83
CA SER A 30 9.86 -7.76 14.56
C SER A 30 8.53 -7.12 14.14
N TYR A 31 8.23 -5.91 14.61
CA TYR A 31 7.04 -5.19 14.20
C TYR A 31 7.13 -4.78 12.72
N TYR A 32 8.29 -4.30 12.27
CA TYR A 32 8.50 -3.94 10.86
C TYR A 32 8.33 -5.14 9.91
N GLU A 33 8.76 -6.33 10.32
CA GLU A 33 8.55 -7.56 9.54
C GLU A 33 7.06 -7.92 9.43
N LEU A 34 6.29 -7.77 10.51
CA LEU A 34 4.82 -7.96 10.48
C LEU A 34 4.14 -6.95 9.57
N ILE A 35 4.52 -5.68 9.66
CA ILE A 35 3.99 -4.61 8.80
C ILE A 35 4.23 -4.94 7.33
N ARG A 36 5.43 -5.40 6.98
CA ARG A 36 5.76 -5.83 5.62
C ARG A 36 4.87 -6.97 5.13
N PHE A 37 4.66 -7.99 5.96
CA PHE A 37 3.77 -9.10 5.62
C PHE A 37 2.36 -8.61 5.31
N VAL A 38 1.83 -7.70 6.15
CA VAL A 38 0.51 -7.09 5.92
C VAL A 38 0.50 -6.22 4.65
N SER A 39 1.53 -5.40 4.44
CA SER A 39 1.67 -4.56 3.24
C SER A 39 1.64 -5.37 1.96
N VAL A 40 2.34 -6.51 1.91
CA VAL A 40 2.31 -7.42 0.74
C VAL A 40 0.88 -7.90 0.48
N VAL A 41 0.19 -8.39 1.50
CA VAL A 41 -1.20 -8.87 1.36
C VAL A 41 -2.11 -7.76 0.82
N VAL A 42 -2.02 -6.57 1.39
CA VAL A 42 -2.82 -5.41 0.94
C VAL A 42 -2.48 -5.02 -0.49
N PHE A 43 -1.19 -4.93 -0.85
CA PHE A 43 -0.75 -4.58 -2.20
C PHE A 43 -1.13 -5.61 -3.23
N SER A 44 -1.05 -6.91 -2.92
CA SER A 44 -1.50 -7.97 -3.82
C SER A 44 -3.02 -7.91 -4.07
N ILE A 45 -3.82 -7.62 -3.04
CA ILE A 45 -5.27 -7.43 -3.21
C ILE A 45 -5.57 -6.19 -4.07
N MET A 46 -4.85 -5.08 -3.85
CA MET A 46 -5.00 -3.87 -4.65
C MET A 46 -4.59 -4.10 -6.11
N ALA A 47 -3.47 -4.78 -6.35
CA ALA A 47 -3.01 -5.14 -7.69
C ALA A 47 -4.05 -5.96 -8.45
N TYR A 48 -4.62 -6.98 -7.81
CA TYR A 48 -5.67 -7.81 -8.41
C TYR A 48 -6.94 -7.00 -8.72
N ASN A 49 -7.35 -6.10 -7.84
CA ASN A 49 -8.51 -5.24 -8.10
C ASN A 49 -8.24 -4.26 -9.25
N TYR A 50 -7.06 -3.65 -9.31
CA TYR A 50 -6.69 -2.74 -10.42
C TYR A 50 -6.55 -3.45 -11.75
N TYR A 51 -6.07 -4.70 -11.75
CA TYR A 51 -6.05 -5.55 -12.93
C TYR A 51 -7.47 -5.80 -13.45
N LYS A 52 -8.42 -6.07 -12.55
CA LYS A 52 -9.84 -6.24 -12.91
C LYS A 52 -10.52 -4.95 -13.39
N GLU A 53 -10.05 -3.79 -12.94
CA GLU A 53 -10.51 -2.47 -13.41
C GLU A 53 -9.83 -2.01 -14.71
N GLU A 54 -9.09 -2.88 -15.40
CA GLU A 54 -8.33 -2.59 -16.62
C GLU A 54 -7.31 -1.44 -16.45
N LYS A 55 -6.91 -1.15 -15.21
CA LYS A 55 -5.87 -0.17 -14.89
C LYS A 55 -4.52 -0.86 -14.79
N GLU A 56 -4.02 -1.37 -15.92
CA GLU A 56 -2.78 -2.16 -15.97
C GLU A 56 -1.58 -1.43 -15.34
N ASN A 57 -1.40 -0.13 -15.61
CA ASN A 57 -0.31 0.66 -15.03
C ASN A 57 -0.32 0.62 -13.49
N LEU A 58 -1.49 0.73 -12.86
CA LEU A 58 -1.62 0.67 -11.41
C LEU A 58 -1.45 -0.76 -10.91
N ALA A 59 -2.00 -1.75 -11.61
CA ALA A 59 -1.84 -3.16 -11.26
C ALA A 59 -0.36 -3.58 -11.22
N ILE A 60 0.43 -3.16 -12.22
CA ILE A 60 1.87 -3.40 -12.27
C ILE A 60 2.58 -2.66 -11.13
N THR A 61 2.24 -1.40 -10.88
CA THR A 61 2.84 -0.60 -9.80
C THR A 61 2.61 -1.24 -8.42
N PHE A 62 1.37 -1.65 -8.13
CA PHE A 62 1.04 -2.31 -6.86
C PHE A 62 1.65 -3.71 -6.75
N SER A 63 1.81 -4.44 -7.86
CA SER A 63 2.54 -5.71 -7.88
C SER A 63 4.03 -5.52 -7.57
N ALA A 64 4.66 -4.50 -8.15
CA ALA A 64 6.06 -4.14 -7.85
C ALA A 64 6.24 -3.74 -6.37
N LEU A 65 5.28 -2.99 -5.81
CA LEU A 65 5.27 -2.66 -4.38
C LEU A 65 5.12 -3.92 -3.50
N ALA A 66 4.27 -4.87 -3.86
CA ALA A 66 4.16 -6.13 -3.15
C ALA A 66 5.48 -6.91 -3.14
N ILE A 67 6.22 -6.91 -4.26
CA ILE A 67 7.55 -7.52 -4.35
C ILE A 67 8.58 -6.76 -3.52
N LEU A 68 8.52 -5.43 -3.49
CA LEU A 68 9.43 -4.59 -2.71
C LEU A 68 9.26 -4.84 -1.21
N PHE A 69 8.01 -4.91 -0.74
CA PHE A 69 7.68 -5.13 0.67
C PHE A 69 7.71 -6.60 1.09
N GLN A 70 8.09 -7.53 0.21
CA GLN A 70 8.11 -8.94 0.54
C GLN A 70 9.05 -9.24 1.72
N PRO A 71 8.61 -10.00 2.73
CA PRO A 71 9.47 -10.41 3.84
C PRO A 71 10.30 -11.68 3.54
N PHE A 72 10.12 -12.30 2.37
CA PHE A 72 10.83 -13.52 1.98
C PHE A 72 12.30 -13.27 1.62
N ILE A 73 12.57 -12.14 0.96
CA ILE A 73 13.93 -11.72 0.61
C ILE A 73 14.33 -10.65 1.62
N LYS A 74 15.35 -10.95 2.45
CA LYS A 74 15.91 -9.96 3.39
C LYS A 74 16.65 -8.88 2.60
N ILE A 75 15.93 -7.84 2.23
CA ILE A 75 16.53 -6.63 1.68
C ILE A 75 17.05 -5.79 2.84
N ALA A 76 18.36 -5.87 3.09
CA ALA A 76 19.08 -5.12 4.12
C ALA A 76 19.29 -3.64 3.75
N LEU A 77 18.25 -2.97 3.25
CA LEU A 77 18.22 -1.50 3.24
C LEU A 77 18.21 -1.09 4.72
N GLY A 78 19.13 -0.24 5.16
CA GLY A 78 19.18 0.20 6.56
C GLY A 78 17.85 0.83 7.00
N ARG A 79 17.62 0.93 8.31
CA ARG A 79 16.38 1.49 8.90
C ARG A 79 15.99 2.84 8.29
N THR A 80 16.96 3.72 8.05
CA THR A 80 16.74 5.04 7.45
C THR A 80 16.14 4.95 6.06
N ILE A 81 16.63 4.03 5.22
CA ILE A 81 16.16 3.90 3.84
C ILE A 81 14.75 3.32 3.82
N TRP A 82 14.46 2.32 4.65
CA TRP A 82 13.10 1.78 4.77
C TRP A 82 12.10 2.84 5.23
N ASN A 83 12.46 3.69 6.20
CA ASN A 83 11.59 4.79 6.61
C ASN A 83 11.29 5.75 5.45
N VAL A 84 12.29 6.05 4.61
CA VAL A 84 12.08 6.89 3.42
C VAL A 84 11.14 6.21 2.42
N VAL A 85 11.36 4.92 2.14
CA VAL A 85 10.48 4.13 1.26
C VAL A 85 9.06 4.12 1.80
N ASP A 86 8.87 3.86 3.10
CA ASP A 86 7.55 3.82 3.74
C ASP A 86 6.83 5.17 3.62
N VAL A 87 7.53 6.29 3.86
CA VAL A 87 6.96 7.63 3.71
C VAL A 87 6.58 7.92 2.25
N LEU A 88 7.45 7.60 1.29
CA LEU A 88 7.16 7.80 -0.12
C LEU A 88 5.93 7.00 -0.57
N VAL A 89 5.83 5.76 -0.14
CA VAL A 89 4.70 4.88 -0.44
C VAL A 89 3.42 5.38 0.22
N ALA A 90 3.48 5.88 1.46
CA ALA A 90 2.35 6.50 2.14
C ALA A 90 1.84 7.72 1.38
N ILE A 91 2.73 8.60 0.91
CA ILE A 91 2.38 9.76 0.09
C ILE A 91 1.75 9.30 -1.22
N PHE A 92 2.35 8.33 -1.91
CA PHE A 92 1.83 7.79 -3.17
C PHE A 92 0.39 7.27 -3.02
N ILE A 93 0.12 6.45 -2.00
CA ILE A 93 -1.22 5.92 -1.72
C ILE A 93 -2.20 7.04 -1.38
N THR A 94 -1.75 8.05 -0.63
CA THR A 94 -2.58 9.20 -0.23
C THR A 94 -2.98 10.03 -1.45
N VAL A 95 -2.05 10.37 -2.33
CA VAL A 95 -2.34 11.10 -3.58
C VAL A 95 -3.30 10.29 -4.46
N LEU A 96 -3.04 8.98 -4.60
CA LEU A 96 -3.89 8.08 -5.39
C LEU A 96 -5.31 7.99 -4.81
N TYR A 97 -5.46 8.04 -3.49
CA TYR A 97 -6.75 8.13 -2.82
C TYR A 97 -7.51 9.41 -3.17
N PHE A 98 -6.85 10.57 -3.19
CA PHE A 98 -7.48 11.83 -3.58
C PHE A 98 -7.86 11.85 -5.07
N MET A 99 -6.96 11.42 -5.96
CA MET A 99 -7.24 11.35 -7.41
C MET A 99 -8.42 10.44 -7.75
N GLU A 100 -8.58 9.31 -7.05
CA GLU A 100 -9.73 8.43 -7.24
C GLU A 100 -11.02 8.95 -6.61
N LYS A 101 -10.93 9.85 -5.62
CA LYS A 101 -12.10 10.54 -5.06
C LYS A 101 -12.67 11.53 -6.08
N ASP A 102 -11.83 12.37 -6.69
CA ASP A 102 -12.26 13.37 -7.67
C ASP A 102 -12.93 12.71 -8.90
N LYS A 103 -12.40 11.58 -9.38
CA LYS A 103 -12.99 10.86 -10.53
C LYS A 103 -14.40 10.30 -10.26
N LYS A 104 -14.79 10.15 -8.99
CA LYS A 104 -16.11 9.65 -8.59
C LYS A 104 -17.14 10.75 -8.32
N GLU A 105 -16.70 11.99 -8.19
CA GLU A 105 -17.58 13.15 -7.94
C GLU A 105 -18.03 13.82 -9.25
N THR A 106 -17.35 13.53 -10.36
CA THR A 106 -17.63 14.09 -11.69
C THR A 106 -18.40 13.13 -12.63
N ILE A 107 -18.82 11.94 -12.15
CA ILE A 107 -19.60 10.95 -12.93
C ILE A 107 -20.97 10.74 -12.28
#